data_AF-A0A918QTF0-F1
#
_entry.id   AF-A0A918QTF0-F1
#
_cell.length_a   1.000
_cell.length_b   1.000
_cell.length_c   1.000
_cell.angle_alpha   90.00
_cell.angle_beta   90.00
_cell.angle_gamma   90.00
#
_symmetry.space_group_name_H-M   'P 1'
#
loop_
_entity.id
_entity.type
_entity.pdbx_description
1 polymer ?
#
loop_
_entity_poly.entity_id
_entity_poly.type
_entity_poly.pdbx_seq_one_letter_code
_entity_poly.pdbx_strand_id
1 'polypeptide(L)'
;MYPVIYEGTLEGLKTKIIIMKTIKNLKTKIVSLSMMMVLSIGNISNVFANNMDPVLTTSNIKEPVKLNASNLIQSASKALTYTIKASKESKDSRIKADNKDAAPYWQALKNLNSQLDKAERGAMLKDESFFLAMAAAITTSEELKIAYQMTNVSDNKIQEGITKTSDAIQLLYVNFSKEGQDKDANKPLNKQEREQLEKLKEKQKELQVKLNDMEKKMGKNSKGVKELREKSKELENAKNNRHDYFWAMHSFHMMHGWMMGWHWYWGPMGGWCSGFSVVIFDSYYDYYAWDSGYDWGYLDAVVDIEYELEVELDDLEVELYDDYINDYELIEQDYMDTYDMPESLNDTYDNGGLDVQSMDLEQDNYEQYDLDMPELDYNDLDW
;
A
#
# COMPACT_ATOMS: atom_id res chain seq x y z
N MET A 1 3.73 76.73 -5.57
CA MET A 1 3.19 75.46 -6.11
C MET A 1 4.39 74.65 -6.58
N TYR A 2 4.85 73.69 -5.77
CA TYR A 2 5.92 72.75 -6.13
C TYR A 2 5.32 71.34 -6.12
N PRO A 3 5.66 70.47 -7.09
CA PRO A 3 5.23 69.09 -7.06
C PRO A 3 6.15 68.28 -6.13
N VAL A 4 5.54 67.51 -5.23
CA VAL A 4 6.20 66.51 -4.40
C VAL A 4 6.37 65.24 -5.25
N ILE A 5 7.62 64.84 -5.51
CA ILE A 5 7.96 63.58 -6.16
C ILE A 5 8.12 62.52 -5.06
N TYR A 6 7.32 61.45 -5.13
CA TYR A 6 7.44 60.29 -4.25
C TYR A 6 8.60 59.40 -4.72
N GLU A 7 9.70 59.42 -3.98
CA GLU A 7 10.78 58.41 -4.08
C GLU A 7 10.35 57.11 -3.38
N GLY A 8 9.46 56.37 -4.03
CA GLY A 8 9.02 55.03 -3.63
C GLY A 8 9.95 53.93 -4.18
N THR A 9 11.16 53.86 -3.61
CA THR A 9 11.92 52.64 -3.32
C THR A 9 12.17 51.62 -4.45
N LEU A 10 13.28 51.85 -5.17
CA LEU A 10 13.98 50.84 -6.00
C LEU A 10 14.41 49.57 -5.21
N GLU A 11 14.51 49.68 -3.88
CA GLU A 11 14.91 48.57 -2.99
C GLU A 11 13.82 47.49 -2.82
N GLY A 12 12.54 47.86 -2.87
CA GLY A 12 11.43 46.89 -2.79
C GLY A 12 11.42 45.93 -3.98
N LEU A 13 11.77 46.45 -5.17
CA LEU A 13 11.89 45.65 -6.40
C LEU A 13 13.09 44.71 -6.37
N LYS A 14 14.24 45.14 -5.84
CA LYS A 14 15.44 44.29 -5.72
C LYS A 14 15.19 43.10 -4.79
N THR A 15 14.51 43.32 -3.66
CA THR A 15 14.18 42.28 -2.69
C THR A 15 13.24 41.22 -3.28
N LYS A 16 12.24 41.65 -4.05
CA LYS A 16 11.28 40.75 -4.72
C LYS A 16 11.95 39.87 -5.79
N ILE A 17 12.92 40.43 -6.53
CA ILE A 17 13.68 39.69 -7.57
C ILE A 17 14.62 38.65 -6.94
N ILE A 18 15.26 38.98 -5.80
CA ILE A 18 16.12 38.04 -5.07
C ILE A 18 15.29 36.87 -4.54
N ILE A 19 14.14 37.12 -3.92
CA ILE A 19 13.24 36.07 -3.41
C ILE A 19 12.76 35.16 -4.55
N MET A 20 12.37 35.72 -5.71
CA MET A 20 11.95 34.92 -6.87
C MET A 20 13.11 34.08 -7.46
N LYS A 21 14.34 34.59 -7.51
CA LYS A 21 15.51 33.82 -7.95
C LYS A 21 15.84 32.70 -6.98
N THR A 22 15.73 32.93 -5.68
CA THR A 22 15.97 31.90 -4.64
C THR A 22 14.91 30.80 -4.69
N ILE A 23 13.62 31.13 -4.85
CA ILE A 23 12.54 30.15 -5.01
C ILE A 23 12.70 29.33 -6.30
N LYS A 24 13.12 29.97 -7.41
CA LYS A 24 13.37 29.27 -8.67
C LYS A 24 14.55 28.29 -8.55
N ASN A 25 15.65 28.70 -7.92
CA ASN A 25 16.80 27.82 -7.67
C ASN A 25 16.51 26.69 -6.70
N LEU A 26 15.62 26.88 -5.71
CA LEU A 26 15.17 25.81 -4.81
C LEU A 26 14.37 24.75 -5.59
N LYS A 27 13.43 25.20 -6.44
CA LYS A 27 12.62 24.31 -7.29
C LYS A 27 13.46 23.54 -8.33
N THR A 28 14.50 24.14 -8.89
CA THR A 28 15.37 23.45 -9.85
C THR A 28 16.31 22.43 -9.19
N LYS A 29 16.76 22.69 -7.94
CA LYS A 29 17.56 21.73 -7.18
C LYS A 29 16.75 20.53 -6.67
N ILE A 30 15.47 20.72 -6.35
CA ILE A 30 14.54 19.62 -5.98
C ILE A 30 14.34 18.66 -7.16
N VAL A 31 14.32 19.15 -8.40
CA VAL A 31 14.08 18.32 -9.59
C VAL A 31 15.32 17.51 -10.01
N SER A 32 16.55 17.96 -9.75
CA SER A 32 17.75 17.25 -10.21
C SER A 32 18.28 16.19 -9.24
N LEU A 33 17.93 16.25 -7.95
CA LEU A 33 18.39 15.24 -6.98
C LEU A 33 17.50 13.99 -6.94
N SER A 34 16.20 14.11 -7.25
CA SER A 34 15.27 12.96 -7.30
C SER A 34 15.47 12.05 -8.52
N MET A 35 16.38 12.40 -9.44
CA MET A 35 16.58 11.69 -10.71
C MET A 35 17.65 10.59 -10.64
N MET A 36 18.36 10.41 -9.51
CA MET A 36 19.47 9.46 -9.40
C MET A 36 19.28 8.31 -8.40
N MET A 37 18.15 8.20 -7.69
CA MET A 37 17.99 7.22 -6.60
C MET A 37 16.99 6.08 -6.82
N VAL A 38 16.42 5.92 -8.02
CA VAL A 38 15.45 4.84 -8.26
C VAL A 38 15.78 4.10 -9.57
N LEU A 39 16.76 3.21 -9.48
CA LEU A 39 16.99 2.12 -10.43
C LEU A 39 16.91 0.74 -9.76
N SER A 40 16.19 0.61 -8.64
CA SER A 40 16.03 -0.65 -7.89
C SER A 40 14.58 -1.09 -7.62
N ILE A 41 13.59 -0.54 -8.34
CA ILE A 41 12.23 -1.14 -8.43
C ILE A 41 12.16 -2.09 -9.66
N GLY A 42 13.31 -2.51 -10.18
CA GLY A 42 13.39 -3.42 -11.32
C GLY A 42 13.38 -4.89 -10.89
N ASN A 43 12.31 -5.60 -11.29
CA ASN A 43 12.18 -7.07 -11.43
C ASN A 43 11.57 -7.87 -10.26
N ILE A 44 10.35 -7.54 -9.82
CA ILE A 44 9.47 -8.58 -9.21
C ILE A 44 8.80 -9.44 -10.31
N SER A 45 8.83 -9.00 -11.57
CA SER A 45 8.31 -9.76 -12.72
C SER A 45 9.02 -11.10 -12.98
N ASN A 46 10.19 -11.34 -12.35
CA ASN A 46 10.94 -12.59 -12.50
C ASN A 46 10.71 -13.60 -11.37
N VAL A 47 10.00 -13.26 -10.30
CA VAL A 47 9.72 -14.23 -9.22
C VAL A 47 8.68 -15.28 -9.66
N PHE A 48 7.88 -14.96 -10.67
CA PHE A 48 6.82 -15.85 -11.16
C PHE A 48 7.14 -16.58 -12.47
N ALA A 49 8.33 -16.38 -13.04
CA ALA A 49 8.74 -17.03 -14.28
C ALA A 49 10.21 -17.45 -14.19
N ASN A 50 10.46 -18.69 -13.76
CA ASN A 50 11.25 -19.69 -14.49
C ASN A 50 11.77 -20.82 -13.58
N ASN A 51 11.55 -22.05 -14.04
CA ASN A 51 12.51 -23.14 -13.84
C ASN A 51 13.91 -22.63 -14.21
N MET A 52 14.84 -22.55 -13.25
CA MET A 52 16.23 -22.20 -13.52
C MET A 52 17.04 -23.45 -13.86
N ASP A 53 17.50 -23.56 -15.11
CA ASP A 53 18.77 -24.24 -15.41
C ASP A 53 19.94 -23.33 -14.96
N PRO A 54 21.01 -23.88 -14.37
CA PRO A 54 22.01 -23.09 -13.67
C PRO A 54 23.03 -22.46 -14.63
N VAL A 55 23.08 -21.13 -14.64
CA VAL A 55 24.27 -20.39 -15.10
C VAL A 55 25.18 -20.18 -13.90
N LEU A 56 26.21 -21.04 -13.80
CA LEU A 56 27.28 -20.96 -12.81
C LEU A 56 28.15 -19.71 -13.06
N THR A 57 27.88 -18.63 -12.35
CA THR A 57 28.90 -17.63 -12.00
C THR A 57 29.23 -17.75 -10.53
N THR A 58 30.47 -18.17 -10.25
CA THR A 58 31.07 -18.33 -8.93
C THR A 58 31.12 -17.00 -8.18
N SER A 59 30.06 -16.70 -7.44
CA SER A 59 30.09 -15.82 -6.27
C SER A 59 29.89 -16.69 -5.03
N ASN A 60 30.46 -16.32 -3.88
CA ASN A 60 30.30 -17.07 -2.62
C ASN A 60 28.81 -17.31 -2.33
N ILE A 61 28.31 -18.50 -2.63
CA ILE A 61 26.93 -18.89 -2.40
C ILE A 61 26.79 -19.06 -0.88
N LYS A 62 26.27 -18.03 -0.20
CA LYS A 62 25.71 -18.22 1.16
C LYS A 62 24.63 -19.29 1.03
N GLU A 63 24.61 -20.26 1.94
CA GLU A 63 23.54 -21.26 1.97
C GLU A 63 22.18 -20.54 2.07
N PRO A 64 21.14 -21.01 1.36
CA PRO A 64 19.82 -20.39 1.41
C PRO A 64 19.28 -20.40 2.84
N VAL A 65 18.72 -19.26 3.25
CA VAL A 65 18.07 -19.13 4.56
C VAL A 65 16.65 -19.67 4.44
N LYS A 66 16.28 -20.53 5.40
CA LYS A 66 14.94 -21.14 5.46
C LYS A 66 14.07 -20.39 6.45
N LEU A 67 12.98 -19.83 5.96
CA LEU A 67 12.03 -19.06 6.78
C LEU A 67 10.63 -19.61 6.64
N ASN A 68 9.93 -19.76 7.75
CA ASN A 68 8.49 -20.03 7.76
C ASN A 68 7.69 -18.73 7.94
N ALA A 69 6.36 -18.81 8.01
CA ALA A 69 5.50 -17.64 8.17
C ALA A 69 5.85 -16.82 9.42
N SER A 70 6.05 -17.48 10.57
CA SER A 70 6.41 -16.83 11.82
C SER A 70 7.77 -16.11 11.73
N ASN A 71 8.77 -16.74 11.11
CA ASN A 71 10.08 -16.11 10.93
C ASN A 71 10.01 -14.90 9.99
N LEU A 72 9.15 -14.91 8.98
CA LEU A 72 8.95 -13.77 8.08
C LEU A 72 8.25 -12.60 8.78
N ILE A 73 7.23 -12.88 9.61
CA ILE A 73 6.58 -11.85 10.43
C ILE A 73 7.61 -11.22 11.38
N GLN A 74 8.39 -12.03 12.10
CA GLN A 74 9.43 -11.53 13.01
C GLN A 74 10.52 -10.73 12.27
N SER A 75 10.93 -11.17 11.07
CA SER A 75 11.88 -10.44 10.24
C SER A 75 11.32 -9.10 9.80
N ALA A 76 10.04 -9.05 9.40
CA ALA A 76 9.35 -7.82 9.04
C ALA A 76 9.25 -6.87 10.24
N SER A 77 8.81 -7.34 11.41
CA SER A 77 8.70 -6.53 12.62
C SER A 77 10.06 -5.98 13.04
N LYS A 78 11.11 -6.82 13.10
CA LYS A 78 12.46 -6.38 13.46
C LYS A 78 13.02 -5.34 12.47
N ALA A 79 12.81 -5.53 11.17
CA ALA A 79 13.22 -4.56 10.15
C ALA A 79 12.42 -3.23 10.23
N LEU A 80 11.15 -3.29 10.61
CA LEU A 80 10.32 -2.12 10.84
C LEU A 80 10.81 -1.35 12.07
N THR A 81 11.11 -2.04 13.17
CA THR A 81 11.69 -1.44 14.37
C THR A 81 13.05 -0.80 14.07
N TYR A 82 13.87 -1.40 13.22
CA TYR A 82 15.13 -0.80 12.75
C TYR A 82 14.88 0.48 11.97
N THR A 83 13.84 0.51 11.14
CA THR A 83 13.39 1.71 10.43
C THR A 83 12.97 2.81 11.41
N ILE A 84 12.15 2.47 12.42
CA ILE A 84 11.67 3.40 13.47
C ILE A 84 12.86 3.99 14.24
N LYS A 85 13.81 3.14 14.66
CA LYS A 85 15.04 3.56 15.32
C LYS A 85 15.85 4.52 14.45
N ALA A 86 16.14 4.14 13.21
CA ALA A 86 16.90 4.95 12.28
C ALA A 86 16.24 6.31 12.04
N SER A 87 14.90 6.36 11.91
CA SER A 87 14.14 7.60 11.74
C SER A 87 14.16 8.49 12.98
N LYS A 88 13.99 7.91 14.17
CA LYS A 88 14.08 8.66 15.44
C LYS A 88 15.47 9.27 15.62
N GLU A 89 16.51 8.50 15.33
CA GLU A 89 17.92 8.90 15.51
C GLU A 89 18.46 9.77 14.38
N SER A 90 17.79 9.81 13.22
CA SER A 90 18.25 10.57 12.06
C SER A 90 18.53 12.02 12.41
N LYS A 91 19.55 12.63 11.84
CA LYS A 91 19.83 14.07 12.06
C LYS A 91 19.02 14.98 11.14
N ASP A 92 18.31 14.40 10.17
CA ASP A 92 17.50 15.15 9.22
C ASP A 92 16.18 15.56 9.86
N SER A 93 15.91 16.87 9.96
CA SER A 93 14.67 17.38 10.54
C SER A 93 13.44 17.02 9.71
N ARG A 94 13.61 16.61 8.45
CA ARG A 94 12.51 16.27 7.53
C ARG A 94 11.83 14.93 7.83
N ILE A 95 12.46 14.06 8.61
CA ILE A 95 11.88 12.75 9.01
C ILE A 95 11.51 12.72 10.50
N LYS A 96 11.68 13.82 11.23
CA LYS A 96 11.41 13.85 12.67
C LYS A 96 9.92 13.72 12.96
N ALA A 97 9.61 13.04 14.07
CA ALA A 97 8.23 12.77 14.50
C ALA A 97 7.43 14.04 14.80
N ASP A 98 8.11 15.13 15.19
CA ASP A 98 7.51 16.45 15.43
C ASP A 98 7.33 17.29 14.14
N ASN A 99 7.78 16.78 12.99
CA ASN A 99 7.61 17.45 11.71
C ASN A 99 6.26 17.08 11.09
N LYS A 100 5.38 18.09 10.94
CA LYS A 100 4.05 17.93 10.31
C LYS A 100 4.11 17.35 8.89
N ASP A 101 5.14 17.65 8.12
CA ASP A 101 5.30 17.13 6.76
C ASP A 101 5.70 15.63 6.75
N ALA A 102 6.20 15.11 7.87
CA ALA A 102 6.54 13.69 8.05
C ALA A 102 5.42 12.87 8.71
N ALA A 103 4.30 13.49 9.12
CA ALA A 103 3.21 12.80 9.79
C ALA A 103 2.67 11.59 9.00
N PRO A 104 2.48 11.65 7.66
CA PRO A 104 2.07 10.47 6.89
C PRO A 104 3.05 9.30 6.98
N TYR A 105 4.34 9.60 7.06
CA TYR A 105 5.39 8.58 7.19
C TYR A 105 5.32 7.89 8.56
N TRP A 106 5.22 8.65 9.64
CA TRP A 106 5.10 8.10 10.99
C TRP A 106 3.79 7.34 11.20
N GLN A 107 2.70 7.80 10.57
CA GLN A 107 1.44 7.07 10.60
C GLN A 107 1.53 5.73 9.86
N ALA A 108 2.19 5.70 8.70
CA ALA A 108 2.41 4.45 7.97
C ALA A 108 3.26 3.46 8.78
N LEU A 109 4.29 3.93 9.51
CA LEU A 109 5.06 3.08 10.43
C LEU A 109 4.18 2.49 11.53
N LYS A 110 3.37 3.32 12.21
CA LYS A 110 2.48 2.89 13.29
C LYS A 110 1.42 1.90 12.81
N ASN A 111 0.79 2.20 11.67
CA ASN A 111 -0.18 1.32 11.05
C ASN A 111 0.46 -0.02 10.70
N LEU A 112 1.66 -0.02 10.10
CA LEU A 112 2.33 -1.24 9.68
C LEU A 112 2.70 -2.11 10.87
N ASN A 113 3.17 -1.49 11.96
CA ASN A 113 3.46 -2.17 13.22
C ASN A 113 2.21 -2.92 13.73
N SER A 114 1.09 -2.20 13.81
CA SER A 114 -0.19 -2.79 14.23
C SER A 114 -0.67 -3.93 13.33
N GLN A 115 -0.45 -3.85 12.01
CA GLN A 115 -0.81 -4.94 11.10
C GLN A 115 0.10 -6.16 11.27
N LEU A 116 1.40 -5.97 11.52
CA LEU A 116 2.30 -7.08 11.81
C LEU A 116 1.94 -7.79 13.11
N ASP A 117 1.58 -7.06 14.17
CA ASP A 117 1.07 -7.65 15.42
C ASP A 117 -0.23 -8.44 15.23
N LYS A 118 -1.14 -7.90 14.41
CA LYS A 118 -2.38 -8.60 14.07
C LYS A 118 -2.11 -9.85 13.24
N ALA A 119 -1.17 -9.80 12.30
CA ALA A 119 -0.77 -10.96 11.51
C ALA A 119 -0.14 -12.04 12.41
N GLU A 120 0.75 -11.66 13.33
CA GLU A 120 1.35 -12.59 14.29
C GLU A 120 0.27 -13.27 15.15
N ARG A 121 -0.61 -12.48 15.77
CA ARG A 121 -1.71 -13.01 16.59
C ARG A 121 -2.64 -13.90 15.78
N GLY A 122 -3.02 -13.50 14.57
CA GLY A 122 -3.87 -14.30 13.69
C GLY A 122 -3.21 -15.62 13.28
N ALA A 123 -1.89 -15.62 13.04
CA ALA A 123 -1.14 -16.83 12.75
C ALA A 123 -1.09 -17.78 13.96
N MET A 124 -0.92 -17.24 15.17
CA MET A 124 -0.94 -18.00 16.42
C MET A 124 -2.33 -18.59 16.71
N LEU A 125 -3.38 -17.80 16.50
CA LEU A 125 -4.78 -18.19 16.72
C LEU A 125 -5.34 -19.06 15.59
N LYS A 126 -4.67 -19.08 14.44
CA LYS A 126 -5.08 -19.80 13.24
C LYS A 126 -6.47 -19.35 12.77
N ASP A 127 -6.63 -18.05 12.60
CA ASP A 127 -7.90 -17.44 12.17
C ASP A 127 -7.75 -16.43 11.02
N GLU A 128 -8.88 -15.96 10.52
CA GLU A 128 -8.93 -15.08 9.34
C GLU A 128 -8.21 -13.72 9.53
N SER A 129 -7.98 -13.31 10.78
CA SER A 129 -7.26 -12.06 11.06
C SER A 129 -5.82 -12.10 10.53
N PHE A 130 -5.21 -13.28 10.39
CA PHE A 130 -3.90 -13.44 9.74
C PHE A 130 -3.91 -12.90 8.31
N PHE A 131 -4.89 -13.32 7.49
CA PHE A 131 -4.95 -12.94 6.08
C PHE A 131 -5.32 -11.47 5.90
N LEU A 132 -6.30 -11.00 6.67
CA LEU A 132 -6.72 -9.61 6.66
C LEU A 132 -5.56 -8.67 7.00
N ALA A 133 -4.84 -9.00 8.09
CA ALA A 133 -3.70 -8.22 8.55
C ALA A 133 -2.52 -8.26 7.59
N MET A 134 -2.23 -9.42 6.98
CA MET A 134 -1.16 -9.55 5.99
C MET A 134 -1.44 -8.72 4.72
N ALA A 135 -2.67 -8.75 4.21
CA ALA A 135 -3.06 -7.90 3.09
C ALA A 135 -2.99 -6.41 3.43
N ALA A 136 -3.44 -6.04 4.63
CA ALA A 136 -3.29 -4.68 5.14
C ALA A 136 -1.81 -4.29 5.27
N ALA A 137 -0.94 -5.19 5.73
CA ALA A 137 0.50 -4.97 5.86
C ALA A 137 1.16 -4.70 4.50
N ILE A 138 0.77 -5.39 3.41
CA ILE A 138 1.26 -5.04 2.06
C ILE A 138 0.85 -3.62 1.68
N THR A 139 -0.43 -3.30 1.82
CA THR A 139 -0.95 -1.98 1.49
C THR A 139 -0.19 -0.90 2.29
N THR A 140 -0.06 -1.07 3.60
CA THR A 140 0.65 -0.09 4.44
C THR A 140 2.16 -0.07 4.18
N SER A 141 2.78 -1.19 3.80
CA SER A 141 4.19 -1.22 3.39
C SER A 141 4.43 -0.42 2.10
N GLU A 142 3.51 -0.47 1.13
CA GLU A 142 3.61 0.32 -0.09
C GLU A 142 3.27 1.80 0.16
N GLU A 143 2.35 2.09 1.07
CA GLU A 143 2.12 3.44 1.60
C GLU A 143 3.40 4.02 2.24
N LEU A 144 4.07 3.25 3.10
CA LEU A 144 5.29 3.65 3.79
C LEU A 144 6.41 4.03 2.82
N LYS A 145 6.61 3.25 1.75
CA LYS A 145 7.61 3.55 0.70
C LYS A 145 7.37 4.91 0.07
N ILE A 146 6.12 5.19 -0.30
CA ILE A 146 5.73 6.46 -0.89
C ILE A 146 5.86 7.58 0.13
N ALA A 147 5.34 7.41 1.34
CA ALA A 147 5.42 8.42 2.40
C ALA A 147 6.88 8.79 2.73
N TYR A 148 7.77 7.79 2.80
CA TYR A 148 9.21 8.01 2.97
C TYR A 148 9.80 8.80 1.80
N GLN A 149 9.51 8.40 0.56
CA GLN A 149 9.97 9.12 -0.64
C GLN A 149 9.55 10.59 -0.60
N MET A 150 8.34 10.88 -0.12
CA MET A 150 7.79 12.24 -0.06
C MET A 150 8.46 13.12 1.01
N THR A 151 9.11 12.54 2.02
CA THR A 151 9.96 13.30 2.96
C THR A 151 11.24 13.85 2.30
N ASN A 152 11.62 13.30 1.14
CA ASN A 152 12.83 13.62 0.39
C ASN A 152 14.13 13.42 1.21
N VAL A 153 14.08 12.59 2.24
CA VAL A 153 15.25 12.13 3.00
C VAL A 153 15.95 11.01 2.23
N SER A 154 17.27 10.93 2.40
CA SER A 154 18.12 9.96 1.72
C SER A 154 19.03 9.27 2.74
N ASP A 155 18.41 8.66 3.75
CA ASP A 155 19.11 7.91 4.79
C ASP A 155 19.12 6.42 4.42
N ASN A 156 20.32 5.87 4.24
CA ASN A 156 20.48 4.48 3.80
C ASN A 156 19.95 3.47 4.82
N LYS A 157 20.00 3.79 6.13
CA LYS A 157 19.50 2.87 7.16
C LYS A 157 17.98 2.78 7.13
N ILE A 158 17.33 3.93 6.99
CA ILE A 158 15.86 4.00 6.85
C ILE A 158 15.43 3.25 5.58
N GLN A 159 16.12 3.48 4.46
CA GLN A 159 15.82 2.81 3.20
C GLN A 159 16.03 1.28 3.29
N GLU A 160 17.14 0.83 3.88
CA GLU A 160 17.41 -0.59 4.11
C GLU A 160 16.30 -1.25 4.95
N GLY A 161 15.92 -0.62 6.06
CA GLY A 161 14.85 -1.13 6.93
C GLY A 161 13.51 -1.25 6.21
N ILE A 162 13.11 -0.22 5.44
CA ILE A 162 11.88 -0.25 4.63
C ILE A 162 11.93 -1.37 3.59
N THR A 163 13.07 -1.54 2.91
CA THR A 163 13.25 -2.61 1.91
C THR A 163 13.11 -3.98 2.56
N LYS A 164 13.86 -4.26 3.64
CA LYS A 164 13.82 -5.56 4.32
C LYS A 164 12.44 -5.87 4.90
N THR A 165 11.77 -4.87 5.48
CA THR A 165 10.38 -4.99 5.97
C THR A 165 9.44 -5.39 4.82
N SER A 166 9.52 -4.66 3.71
CA SER A 166 8.68 -4.92 2.54
C SER A 166 8.96 -6.29 1.92
N ASP A 167 10.22 -6.69 1.82
CA ASP A 167 10.60 -7.97 1.20
C ASP A 167 10.08 -9.13 2.05
N ALA A 168 10.19 -9.03 3.38
CA ALA A 168 9.64 -10.01 4.31
C ALA A 168 8.12 -10.12 4.21
N ILE A 169 7.40 -8.99 4.11
CA ILE A 169 5.93 -8.97 3.94
C ILE A 169 5.53 -9.56 2.59
N GLN A 170 6.25 -9.25 1.51
CA GLN A 170 5.97 -9.80 0.19
C GLN A 170 6.20 -11.32 0.16
N LEU A 171 7.29 -11.80 0.76
CA LEU A 171 7.53 -13.23 0.91
C LEU A 171 6.42 -13.91 1.73
N LEU A 172 5.98 -13.27 2.81
CA LEU A 172 4.91 -13.78 3.65
C LEU A 172 3.61 -13.94 2.83
N TYR A 173 3.22 -12.91 2.09
CA TYR A 173 2.01 -12.96 1.27
C TYR A 173 2.12 -13.95 0.12
N VAL A 174 3.21 -13.90 -0.66
CA VAL A 174 3.40 -14.79 -1.82
C VAL A 174 3.41 -16.26 -1.44
N ASN A 175 3.89 -16.60 -0.25
CA ASN A 175 4.08 -17.99 0.12
C ASN A 175 3.09 -18.51 1.16
N PHE A 176 2.36 -17.66 1.88
CA PHE A 176 1.51 -18.10 3.00
C PHE A 176 0.09 -17.53 2.97
N SER A 177 -0.27 -16.69 2.00
CA SER A 177 -1.67 -16.30 1.80
C SER A 177 -2.55 -17.46 1.34
N LYS A 178 -3.89 -17.27 1.36
CA LYS A 178 -4.84 -18.26 0.83
C LYS A 178 -4.52 -18.59 -0.64
N GLU A 179 -4.06 -17.60 -1.39
CA GLU A 179 -3.68 -17.74 -2.79
C GLU A 179 -2.29 -18.38 -2.94
N GLY A 180 -1.33 -18.05 -2.05
CA GLY A 180 0.01 -18.64 -2.02
C GLY A 180 0.03 -20.12 -1.63
N GLN A 181 -1.05 -20.64 -1.04
CA GLN A 181 -1.20 -22.06 -0.72
C GLN A 181 -1.40 -22.94 -1.96
N ASP A 182 -2.02 -22.45 -3.04
CA ASP A 182 -2.22 -23.26 -4.25
C ASP A 182 -0.98 -23.22 -5.15
N LYS A 183 -0.33 -24.38 -5.29
CA LYS A 183 0.89 -24.55 -6.08
C LYS A 183 0.64 -24.71 -7.58
N ASP A 184 -0.59 -24.98 -8.02
CA ASP A 184 -0.91 -25.10 -9.45
C ASP A 184 -1.32 -23.74 -10.05
N ALA A 185 -0.32 -22.94 -10.39
CA ALA A 185 -0.50 -21.61 -10.95
C ALA A 185 -1.28 -21.60 -12.29
N ASN A 186 -1.33 -22.73 -13.01
CA ASN A 186 -2.02 -22.86 -14.29
C ASN A 186 -3.44 -23.44 -14.17
N LYS A 187 -3.85 -23.82 -12.96
CA LYS A 187 -5.20 -24.31 -12.71
C LYS A 187 -6.24 -23.24 -13.10
N PRO A 188 -7.32 -23.65 -13.81
CA PRO A 188 -8.42 -22.74 -14.10
C PRO A 188 -9.06 -22.22 -12.82
N LEU A 189 -9.48 -20.96 -12.84
CA LEU A 189 -10.24 -20.37 -11.74
C LEU A 189 -11.58 -21.07 -11.57
N ASN A 190 -11.97 -21.28 -10.33
CA ASN A 190 -13.32 -21.66 -9.97
C ASN A 190 -14.31 -20.51 -10.30
N LYS A 191 -15.62 -20.76 -10.11
CA LYS A 191 -16.65 -19.77 -10.47
C LYS A 191 -16.50 -18.45 -9.70
N GLN A 192 -16.26 -18.52 -8.39
CA GLN A 192 -16.15 -17.35 -7.51
C GLN A 192 -14.90 -16.54 -7.82
N GLU A 193 -13.75 -17.19 -7.96
CA GLU A 193 -12.48 -16.53 -8.32
C GLU A 193 -12.59 -15.82 -9.68
N ARG A 194 -13.28 -16.42 -10.64
CA ARG A 194 -13.51 -15.81 -11.95
C ARG A 194 -14.42 -14.59 -11.88
N GLU A 195 -15.51 -14.68 -11.11
CA GLU A 195 -16.42 -13.55 -10.88
C GLU A 195 -15.68 -12.40 -10.19
N GLN A 196 -14.83 -12.70 -9.22
CA GLN A 196 -13.98 -11.71 -8.55
C GLN A 196 -12.93 -11.10 -9.50
N LEU A 197 -12.27 -11.91 -10.32
CA LEU A 197 -11.31 -11.40 -11.30
C LEU A 197 -11.98 -10.44 -12.29
N GLU A 198 -13.17 -10.78 -12.79
CA GLU A 198 -13.89 -9.89 -13.70
C GLU A 198 -14.35 -8.61 -13.00
N LYS A 199 -14.86 -8.68 -11.75
CA LYS A 199 -15.15 -7.49 -10.94
C LYS A 199 -13.91 -6.59 -10.79
N LEU A 200 -12.76 -7.17 -10.46
CA LEU A 200 -11.51 -6.41 -10.34
C LEU A 200 -11.13 -5.73 -11.66
N LYS A 201 -11.21 -6.44 -12.78
CA LYS A 201 -10.94 -5.88 -14.11
C LYS A 201 -11.89 -4.74 -14.47
N GLU A 202 -13.17 -4.84 -14.14
CA GLU A 202 -14.16 -3.77 -14.32
C GLU A 202 -13.79 -2.54 -13.48
N LYS A 203 -13.48 -2.73 -12.19
CA LYS A 203 -13.01 -1.67 -11.30
C LYS A 203 -11.71 -1.03 -11.79
N GLN A 204 -10.80 -1.78 -12.40
CA GLN A 204 -9.60 -1.23 -13.03
C GLN A 204 -9.91 -0.38 -14.26
N LYS A 205 -10.88 -0.74 -15.09
CA LYS A 205 -11.31 0.11 -16.22
C LYS A 205 -11.84 1.45 -15.72
N GLU A 206 -12.69 1.43 -14.70
CA GLU A 206 -13.19 2.64 -14.06
C GLU A 206 -12.05 3.49 -13.47
N LEU A 207 -11.06 2.83 -12.83
CA LEU A 207 -9.89 3.48 -12.29
C LEU A 207 -9.07 4.19 -13.38
N GLN A 208 -8.80 3.52 -14.50
CA GLN A 208 -8.02 4.08 -15.61
C GLN A 208 -8.64 5.34 -16.21
N VAL A 209 -9.98 5.40 -16.34
CA VAL A 209 -10.67 6.61 -16.82
C VAL A 209 -10.40 7.78 -15.87
N LYS A 210 -10.50 7.55 -14.56
CA LYS A 210 -10.23 8.57 -13.53
C LYS A 210 -8.76 9.01 -13.53
N LEU A 211 -7.83 8.07 -13.66
CA LEU A 211 -6.39 8.35 -13.72
C LEU A 211 -6.01 9.18 -14.95
N ASN A 212 -6.65 8.97 -16.11
CA ASN A 212 -6.40 9.76 -17.31
C ASN A 212 -6.77 11.25 -17.13
N ASP A 213 -7.91 11.52 -16.49
CA ASP A 213 -8.32 12.90 -16.21
C ASP A 213 -7.42 13.57 -15.18
N MET A 214 -6.95 12.78 -14.22
CA MET A 214 -6.03 13.24 -13.18
C MET A 214 -4.62 13.53 -13.71
N GLU A 215 -4.09 12.69 -14.60
CA GLU A 215 -2.80 12.91 -15.25
C GLU A 215 -2.79 14.26 -15.98
N LYS A 216 -3.87 14.60 -16.69
CA LYS A 216 -4.04 15.89 -17.37
C LYS A 216 -4.02 17.07 -16.39
N LYS A 217 -4.71 16.94 -15.24
CA LYS A 217 -4.76 17.98 -14.19
C LYS A 217 -3.39 18.18 -13.52
N MET A 218 -2.65 17.10 -13.27
CA MET A 218 -1.38 17.13 -12.56
C MET A 218 -0.18 17.53 -13.42
N GLY A 219 -0.25 17.37 -14.74
CA GLY A 219 0.81 17.76 -15.67
C GLY A 219 2.15 17.11 -15.32
N LYS A 220 3.15 17.92 -14.95
CA LYS A 220 4.52 17.44 -14.67
C LYS A 220 4.66 16.64 -13.37
N ASN A 221 3.70 16.71 -12.46
CA ASN A 221 3.74 15.99 -11.18
C ASN A 221 3.06 14.62 -11.26
N SER A 222 2.62 14.19 -12.45
CA SER A 222 1.80 13.00 -12.68
C SER A 222 2.52 11.65 -12.60
N LYS A 223 3.77 11.59 -12.11
CA LYS A 223 4.55 10.33 -12.11
C LYS A 223 3.81 9.19 -11.39
N GLY A 224 3.30 9.43 -10.18
CA GLY A 224 2.57 8.40 -9.43
C GLY A 224 1.26 7.96 -10.10
N VAL A 225 0.55 8.91 -10.74
CA VAL A 225 -0.66 8.61 -11.52
C VAL A 225 -0.35 7.74 -12.74
N LYS A 226 0.79 7.95 -13.40
CA LYS A 226 1.25 7.13 -14.52
C LYS A 226 1.57 5.71 -14.07
N GLU A 227 2.30 5.55 -12.98
CA GLU A 227 2.65 4.25 -12.41
C GLU A 227 1.40 3.46 -12.00
N LEU A 228 0.42 4.12 -11.35
CA LEU A 228 -0.88 3.51 -11.06
C LEU A 228 -1.63 3.06 -12.32
N ARG A 229 -1.63 3.89 -13.36
CA ARG A 229 -2.32 3.56 -14.61
C ARG A 229 -1.68 2.38 -15.32
N GLU A 230 -0.35 2.33 -15.36
CA GLU A 230 0.39 1.21 -15.94
C GLU A 230 0.05 -0.09 -15.21
N LYS A 231 0.11 -0.09 -13.88
CA LYS A 231 -0.25 -1.23 -13.05
C LYS A 231 -1.72 -1.66 -13.19
N SER A 232 -2.63 -0.68 -13.23
CA SER A 232 -4.07 -0.91 -13.43
C SER A 232 -4.36 -1.54 -14.79
N LYS A 233 -3.63 -1.12 -15.84
CA LYS A 233 -3.73 -1.70 -17.18
C LYS A 233 -3.18 -3.13 -17.24
N GLU A 234 -2.08 -3.43 -16.54
CA GLU A 234 -1.61 -4.80 -16.42
C GLU A 234 -2.69 -5.68 -15.77
N LEU A 235 -3.35 -5.20 -14.71
CA LEU A 235 -4.43 -5.91 -14.00
C LEU A 235 -5.68 -6.13 -14.88
N GLU A 236 -6.09 -5.13 -15.66
CA GLU A 236 -7.18 -5.29 -16.63
C GLU A 236 -6.95 -6.46 -17.61
N ASN A 237 -5.69 -6.72 -17.95
CA ASN A 237 -5.29 -7.76 -18.91
C ASN A 237 -4.97 -9.12 -18.26
N ALA A 238 -5.24 -9.28 -16.97
CA ALA A 238 -5.08 -10.56 -16.26
C ALA A 238 -5.92 -11.67 -16.92
N LYS A 239 -5.29 -12.82 -17.14
CA LYS A 239 -5.91 -14.02 -17.71
C LYS A 239 -6.70 -14.79 -16.65
N ASN A 240 -7.61 -15.62 -17.11
CA ASN A 240 -8.43 -16.48 -16.26
C ASN A 240 -7.67 -17.74 -15.81
N ASN A 241 -6.63 -17.55 -15.00
CA ASN A 241 -5.84 -18.62 -14.37
C ASN A 241 -5.44 -18.18 -12.94
N ARG A 242 -5.10 -19.13 -12.06
CA ARG A 242 -4.73 -18.89 -10.65
C ARG A 242 -3.57 -17.89 -10.51
N HIS A 243 -2.54 -18.02 -11.35
CA HIS A 243 -1.37 -17.15 -11.31
C HIS A 243 -1.73 -15.67 -11.53
N ASP A 244 -2.42 -15.36 -12.63
CA ASP A 244 -2.84 -14.02 -12.99
C ASP A 244 -3.85 -13.45 -11.98
N TYR A 245 -4.72 -14.29 -11.41
CA TYR A 245 -5.63 -13.89 -10.32
C TYR A 245 -4.86 -13.50 -9.05
N PHE A 246 -3.91 -14.33 -8.61
CA PHE A 246 -3.08 -14.01 -7.45
C PHE A 246 -2.29 -12.73 -7.66
N TRP A 247 -1.67 -12.59 -8.83
CA TRP A 247 -0.94 -11.39 -9.19
C TRP A 247 -1.85 -10.15 -9.25
N ALA A 248 -3.10 -10.28 -9.72
CA ALA A 248 -4.08 -9.20 -9.72
C ALA A 248 -4.41 -8.75 -8.28
N MET A 249 -4.59 -9.69 -7.35
CA MET A 249 -4.83 -9.41 -5.93
C MET A 249 -3.66 -8.69 -5.28
N HIS A 250 -2.46 -9.21 -5.45
CA HIS A 250 -1.24 -8.57 -4.96
C HIS A 250 -1.11 -7.14 -5.52
N SER A 251 -1.32 -6.98 -6.83
CA SER A 251 -1.24 -5.69 -7.52
C SER A 251 -2.27 -4.69 -7.01
N PHE A 252 -3.48 -5.13 -6.68
CA PHE A 252 -4.51 -4.31 -6.08
C PHE A 252 -4.06 -3.74 -4.72
N HIS A 253 -3.51 -4.58 -3.83
CA HIS A 253 -3.00 -4.13 -2.53
C HIS A 253 -1.87 -3.11 -2.66
N MET A 254 -0.97 -3.31 -3.64
CA MET A 254 0.11 -2.36 -3.91
C MET A 254 -0.42 -1.01 -4.40
N MET A 255 -1.32 -1.01 -5.37
CA MET A 255 -1.92 0.22 -5.91
C MET A 255 -2.66 0.99 -4.81
N HIS A 256 -3.40 0.29 -3.95
CA HIS A 256 -4.06 0.90 -2.80
C HIS A 256 -3.04 1.58 -1.87
N GLY A 257 -1.93 0.91 -1.55
CA GLY A 257 -0.87 1.47 -0.72
C GLY A 257 -0.23 2.71 -1.33
N TRP A 258 0.10 2.69 -2.63
CA TRP A 258 0.66 3.86 -3.31
C TRP A 258 -0.26 5.07 -3.25
N MET A 259 -1.55 4.85 -3.45
CA MET A 259 -2.54 5.91 -3.36
C MET A 259 -2.66 6.46 -1.95
N MET A 260 -2.66 5.60 -0.93
CA MET A 260 -2.63 6.02 0.47
C MET A 260 -1.34 6.79 0.78
N GLY A 261 -0.21 6.42 0.22
CA GLY A 261 1.04 7.17 0.41
C GLY A 261 0.98 8.57 -0.20
N TRP A 262 0.34 8.73 -1.36
CA TRP A 262 0.29 10.00 -2.05
C TRP A 262 -0.89 10.91 -1.65
N HIS A 263 -2.01 10.38 -1.15
CA HIS A 263 -3.22 11.18 -0.91
C HIS A 263 -2.96 12.37 0.01
N TRP A 264 -2.16 12.17 1.06
CA TRP A 264 -1.71 13.21 1.99
C TRP A 264 -1.06 14.41 1.30
N TYR A 265 -0.28 14.18 0.24
CA TYR A 265 0.49 15.21 -0.46
C TYR A 265 -0.27 15.84 -1.63
N TRP A 266 -1.42 15.27 -2.00
CA TRP A 266 -2.28 15.77 -3.07
C TRP A 266 -3.48 16.58 -2.56
N GLY A 267 -3.66 16.68 -1.24
CA GLY A 267 -4.69 17.47 -0.58
C GLY A 267 -5.83 16.62 0.00
N PRO A 268 -6.74 17.22 0.81
CA PRO A 268 -7.72 16.50 1.62
C PRO A 268 -8.78 15.84 0.73
N MET A 269 -8.61 14.56 0.36
CA MET A 269 -9.57 13.62 -0.30
C MET A 269 -10.44 14.15 -1.48
N GLY A 270 -10.37 15.42 -1.85
CA GLY A 270 -11.44 16.21 -2.47
C GLY A 270 -11.12 16.67 -3.88
N GLY A 271 -9.87 16.51 -4.31
CA GLY A 271 -9.54 16.38 -5.74
C GLY A 271 -9.66 14.94 -6.25
N TRP A 272 -9.75 13.96 -5.33
CA TRP A 272 -9.56 12.52 -5.56
C TRP A 272 -10.85 11.68 -5.60
N CYS A 273 -12.01 12.33 -5.52
CA CYS A 273 -13.33 11.81 -5.93
C CYS A 273 -13.99 10.84 -4.93
N SER A 274 -15.22 11.17 -4.52
CA SER A 274 -16.15 10.31 -3.77
C SER A 274 -16.42 8.94 -4.41
N GLY A 275 -16.04 8.73 -5.68
CA GLY A 275 -16.15 7.43 -6.36
C GLY A 275 -14.85 6.64 -6.47
N PHE A 276 -13.72 7.13 -5.95
CA PHE A 276 -12.42 6.46 -6.06
C PHE A 276 -12.12 5.58 -4.83
N SER A 277 -12.43 6.10 -3.64
CA SER A 277 -12.48 5.33 -2.39
C SER A 277 -13.45 4.15 -2.52
N VAL A 278 -14.66 4.40 -3.01
CA VAL A 278 -15.72 3.38 -3.19
C VAL A 278 -15.26 2.21 -4.07
N VAL A 279 -14.56 2.47 -5.18
CA VAL A 279 -14.04 1.41 -6.08
C VAL A 279 -13.09 0.46 -5.37
N ILE A 280 -12.38 0.90 -4.33
CA ILE A 280 -11.35 0.13 -3.64
C ILE A 280 -11.86 -0.48 -2.33
N PHE A 281 -12.61 0.27 -1.53
CA PHE A 281 -13.19 -0.26 -0.29
C PHE A 281 -14.21 -1.37 -0.58
N ASP A 282 -15.04 -1.21 -1.61
CA ASP A 282 -15.99 -2.26 -2.03
C ASP A 282 -15.25 -3.53 -2.49
N SER A 283 -14.10 -3.38 -3.16
CA SER A 283 -13.32 -4.51 -3.69
C SER A 283 -12.57 -5.30 -2.61
N TYR A 284 -12.23 -4.68 -1.47
CA TYR A 284 -11.49 -5.33 -0.39
C TYR A 284 -12.39 -6.23 0.48
N TYR A 285 -13.59 -5.76 0.83
CA TYR A 285 -14.53 -6.50 1.68
C TYR A 285 -15.24 -7.64 0.93
N ASP A 286 -15.57 -7.45 -0.35
CA ASP A 286 -16.14 -8.50 -1.21
C ASP A 286 -15.19 -9.71 -1.39
N TYR A 287 -13.90 -9.53 -1.10
CA TYR A 287 -12.85 -10.51 -1.40
C TYR A 287 -12.65 -11.56 -0.30
N TYR A 288 -12.48 -11.13 0.96
CA TYR A 288 -12.10 -12.02 2.05
C TYR A 288 -13.24 -12.85 2.64
N ALA A 289 -14.48 -12.58 2.23
CA ALA A 289 -15.66 -13.07 2.93
C ALA A 289 -15.89 -14.60 2.85
N TRP A 290 -15.15 -15.38 2.06
CA TRP A 290 -15.52 -16.78 1.82
C TRP A 290 -14.35 -17.71 1.44
N ASP A 291 -13.65 -18.30 2.42
CA ASP A 291 -13.18 -19.69 2.31
C ASP A 291 -12.70 -20.23 3.68
N SER A 292 -13.30 -21.32 4.15
CA SER A 292 -12.97 -22.01 5.41
C SER A 292 -11.94 -23.14 5.23
N GLY A 293 -11.32 -23.27 4.06
CA GLY A 293 -10.48 -24.41 3.69
C GLY A 293 -8.96 -24.27 3.86
N TYR A 294 -8.46 -23.23 4.53
CA TYR A 294 -7.01 -23.01 4.65
C TYR A 294 -6.33 -24.11 5.49
N ASP A 295 -5.22 -24.66 4.99
CA ASP A 295 -4.42 -25.62 5.74
C ASP A 295 -3.40 -24.87 6.61
N TRP A 296 -3.71 -24.71 7.89
CA TRP A 296 -2.82 -24.03 8.83
C TRP A 296 -1.45 -24.71 9.02
N GLY A 297 -1.30 -25.99 8.65
CA GLY A 297 0.02 -26.63 8.61
C GLY A 297 0.94 -26.00 7.55
N TYR A 298 0.38 -25.25 6.60
CA TYR A 298 1.15 -24.54 5.59
C TYR A 298 1.98 -23.38 6.17
N LEU A 299 1.63 -22.84 7.34
CA LEU A 299 2.44 -21.81 8.01
C LEU A 299 3.81 -22.33 8.46
N ASP A 300 3.95 -23.64 8.66
CA ASP A 300 5.20 -24.29 9.03
C ASP A 300 6.07 -24.64 7.81
N ALA A 301 5.54 -24.46 6.59
CA ALA A 301 6.34 -24.62 5.37
C ALA A 301 7.49 -23.61 5.35
N VAL A 302 8.61 -24.01 4.77
CA VAL A 302 9.80 -23.16 4.66
C VAL A 302 9.97 -22.67 3.23
N VAL A 303 10.31 -21.40 3.11
CA VAL A 303 10.77 -20.78 1.87
C VAL A 303 12.27 -20.61 1.94
N ASP A 304 12.95 -20.94 0.84
CA ASP A 304 14.39 -20.71 0.68
C ASP A 304 14.60 -19.31 0.10
N ILE A 305 15.43 -18.49 0.76
CA ILE A 305 15.83 -17.18 0.23
C ILE A 305 17.35 -17.07 0.11
N GLU A 306 17.80 -16.40 -0.95
CA GLU A 306 19.24 -16.21 -1.25
C GLU A 306 19.80 -14.90 -0.70
N TYR A 307 18.98 -14.11 -0.01
CA TYR A 307 19.34 -12.80 0.53
C TYR A 307 18.98 -12.67 2.00
N GLU A 308 19.53 -11.65 2.65
CA GLU A 308 19.45 -11.46 4.10
C GLU A 308 18.37 -10.45 4.46
N LEU A 309 17.41 -10.87 5.27
CA LEU A 309 16.37 -10.01 5.86
C LEU A 309 16.75 -9.48 7.24
N GLU A 310 17.80 -10.03 7.85
CA GLU A 310 18.22 -9.66 9.20
C GLU A 310 18.74 -8.22 9.27
N VAL A 311 18.45 -7.57 10.39
CA VAL A 311 18.98 -6.25 10.75
C VAL A 311 19.61 -6.33 12.13
N GLU A 312 20.64 -5.50 12.36
CA GLU A 312 21.33 -5.43 13.64
C GLU A 312 20.48 -4.63 14.64
N LEU A 313 19.69 -5.36 15.42
CA LEU A 313 19.00 -4.90 16.63
C LEU A 313 19.08 -5.98 17.71
N ASP A 314 19.33 -5.57 18.94
CA ASP A 314 19.15 -6.43 20.11
C ASP A 314 17.68 -6.42 20.59
N ASP A 315 17.32 -7.39 21.44
CA ASP A 315 15.94 -7.58 21.88
C ASP A 315 15.40 -6.40 22.71
N LEU A 316 16.28 -5.72 23.46
CA LEU A 316 15.90 -4.56 24.27
C LEU A 316 15.59 -3.35 23.37
N GLU A 317 16.36 -3.18 22.29
CA GLU A 317 16.08 -2.18 21.28
C GLU A 317 14.78 -2.49 20.54
N VAL A 318 14.47 -3.77 20.28
CA VAL A 318 13.19 -4.13 19.67
C VAL A 318 12.02 -3.67 20.55
N GLU A 319 12.03 -4.04 21.83
CA GLU A 319 10.98 -3.65 22.80
C GLU A 319 10.87 -2.13 22.94
N LEU A 320 11.99 -1.43 23.12
CA LEU A 320 12.01 0.03 23.32
C LEU A 320 11.36 0.80 22.16
N TYR A 321 11.66 0.41 20.92
CA TYR A 321 11.20 1.14 19.74
C TYR A 321 9.81 0.68 19.27
N ASP A 322 9.39 -0.54 19.62
CA ASP A 322 8.01 -1.00 19.49
C ASP A 322 7.07 -0.19 20.40
N ASP A 323 7.40 -0.07 21.69
CA ASP A 323 6.66 0.78 22.63
C ASP A 323 6.60 2.24 22.14
N TYR A 324 7.73 2.76 21.66
CA TYR A 324 7.79 4.13 21.14
C TYR A 324 6.82 4.38 19.97
N ILE A 325 6.67 3.45 19.03
CA ILE A 325 5.76 3.65 17.89
C ILE A 325 4.30 3.43 18.29
N ASN A 326 4.04 2.54 19.26
CA ASN A 326 2.70 2.30 19.79
C ASN A 326 2.19 3.54 20.55
N ASP A 327 3.05 4.18 21.32
CA ASP A 327 2.79 5.43 22.06
C ASP A 327 2.85 6.69 21.19
N TYR A 328 3.26 6.60 19.92
CA TYR A 328 3.31 7.76 19.03
C TYR A 328 1.91 8.36 18.84
N GLU A 329 1.72 9.59 19.30
CA GLU A 329 0.52 10.38 19.05
C GLU A 329 0.66 11.12 17.71
N LEU A 330 -0.34 10.89 16.85
CA LEU A 330 -0.47 11.58 15.57
C LEU A 330 -0.48 13.09 15.78
N ILE A 331 0.35 13.79 15.00
CA ILE A 331 0.13 15.23 14.82
C ILE A 331 -1.10 15.40 13.95
N GLU A 332 -2.23 15.75 14.56
CA GLU A 332 -3.39 16.21 13.82
C GLU A 332 -2.98 17.43 12.98
N GLN A 333 -3.14 17.32 11.66
CA GLN A 333 -3.14 18.51 10.83
C GLN A 333 -4.49 19.20 11.05
N ASP A 334 -4.45 20.53 11.22
CA ASP A 334 -5.62 21.43 11.37
C ASP A 334 -6.50 21.50 10.08
N TYR A 335 -6.79 20.37 9.42
CA TYR A 335 -7.51 20.30 8.15
C TYR A 335 -9.04 20.23 8.27
N MET A 336 -9.60 20.15 9.48
CA MET A 336 -11.01 19.81 9.68
C MET A 336 -11.96 20.96 10.05
N ASP A 337 -11.56 22.23 9.95
CA ASP A 337 -12.48 23.33 10.34
C ASP A 337 -13.46 23.80 9.23
N THR A 338 -13.46 23.22 8.02
CA THR A 338 -14.31 23.77 6.92
C THR A 338 -14.98 22.78 5.96
N TYR A 339 -15.09 21.49 6.29
CA TYR A 339 -15.88 20.57 5.47
C TYR A 339 -16.90 19.80 6.31
N ASP A 340 -18.18 20.22 6.22
CA ASP A 340 -19.33 19.41 6.63
C ASP A 340 -19.33 18.12 5.78
N MET A 341 -18.73 17.07 6.32
CA MET A 341 -18.89 15.72 5.81
C MET A 341 -20.35 15.30 6.02
N PRO A 342 -21.02 14.70 5.02
CA PRO A 342 -22.34 14.11 5.26
C PRO A 342 -22.21 13.03 6.35
N GLU A 343 -23.06 13.10 7.38
CA GLU A 343 -23.06 12.22 8.56
C GLU A 343 -22.98 10.72 8.22
N SER A 344 -23.33 10.31 7.00
CA SER A 344 -23.29 8.91 6.54
C SER A 344 -21.88 8.31 6.32
N LEU A 345 -20.80 9.08 6.47
CA LEU A 345 -19.41 8.56 6.36
C LEU A 345 -18.66 8.54 7.70
N ASN A 346 -19.26 9.03 8.78
CA ASN A 346 -18.61 9.08 10.10
C ASN A 346 -18.73 7.75 10.86
N ASP A 347 -19.64 6.87 10.47
CA ASP A 347 -19.91 5.61 11.17
C ASP A 347 -18.96 4.46 10.78
N THR A 348 -18.09 4.64 9.78
CA THR A 348 -17.16 3.57 9.32
C THR A 348 -15.72 3.76 9.76
N TYR A 349 -15.39 4.86 10.45
CA TYR A 349 -14.04 5.17 10.91
C TYR A 349 -13.88 5.23 12.44
N ASP A 350 -14.87 4.74 13.20
CA ASP A 350 -14.65 4.41 14.60
C ASP A 350 -13.95 3.04 14.68
N ASN A 351 -12.63 3.08 14.88
CA ASN A 351 -11.81 1.96 15.35
C ASN A 351 -12.16 1.61 16.82
N GLY A 352 -13.45 1.48 17.12
CA GLY A 352 -13.97 0.97 18.39
C GLY A 352 -14.07 -0.55 18.31
N GLY A 353 -13.41 -1.24 19.25
CA GLY A 353 -13.39 -2.69 19.33
C GLY A 353 -14.77 -3.31 19.17
N LEU A 354 -14.96 -4.08 18.10
CA LEU A 354 -15.99 -5.10 18.08
C LEU A 354 -15.46 -6.26 18.92
N ASP A 355 -15.88 -6.24 20.18
CA ASP A 355 -15.89 -7.38 21.07
C ASP A 355 -16.62 -8.51 20.32
N VAL A 356 -15.89 -9.57 19.96
CA VAL A 356 -16.43 -10.77 19.32
C VAL A 356 -17.18 -11.55 20.38
N GLN A 357 -18.32 -11.03 20.83
CA GLN A 357 -19.33 -11.83 21.50
C GLN A 357 -20.28 -12.39 20.45
N SER A 358 -20.02 -13.65 20.10
CA SER A 358 -21.00 -14.65 19.68
C SER A 358 -22.27 -14.10 19.03
N MET A 359 -22.24 -13.87 17.72
CA MET A 359 -23.48 -13.91 16.93
C MET A 359 -23.89 -15.38 16.81
N ASP A 360 -24.82 -15.79 17.66
CA ASP A 360 -25.65 -16.96 17.43
C ASP A 360 -26.36 -16.77 16.08
N LEU A 361 -25.97 -17.60 15.11
CA LEU A 361 -26.63 -17.70 13.81
C LEU A 361 -27.99 -18.36 14.01
N GLU A 362 -29.05 -17.56 14.15
CA GLU A 362 -30.39 -18.03 13.84
C GLU A 362 -30.47 -18.30 12.32
N GLN A 363 -30.52 -19.59 12.02
CA GLN A 363 -30.81 -20.16 10.71
C GLN A 363 -32.26 -19.83 10.33
N ASP A 364 -32.49 -18.69 9.67
CA ASP A 364 -33.77 -18.42 9.03
C ASP A 364 -33.78 -18.90 7.57
N ASN A 365 -34.75 -19.76 7.31
CA ASN A 365 -35.07 -20.40 6.03
C ASN A 365 -35.19 -19.39 4.87
N TYR A 366 -34.37 -19.58 3.84
CA TYR A 366 -34.69 -19.08 2.50
C TYR A 366 -35.76 -19.98 1.88
N GLU A 367 -37.03 -19.58 2.02
CA GLU A 367 -38.09 -20.08 1.16
C GLU A 367 -37.86 -19.59 -0.28
N GLN A 368 -37.91 -20.57 -1.17
CA GLN A 368 -37.76 -20.50 -2.62
C GLN A 368 -38.87 -19.65 -3.24
N TYR A 369 -38.55 -18.44 -3.71
CA TYR A 369 -39.44 -17.67 -4.57
C TYR A 369 -39.26 -18.12 -6.03
N ASP A 370 -40.23 -18.89 -6.54
CA ASP A 370 -40.44 -19.07 -7.97
C ASP A 370 -40.90 -17.73 -8.58
N LEU A 371 -39.99 -17.04 -9.25
CA LEU A 371 -40.29 -15.89 -10.11
C LEU A 371 -40.54 -16.38 -11.53
N ASP A 372 -41.82 -16.50 -11.90
CA ASP A 372 -42.27 -16.64 -13.29
C ASP A 372 -41.81 -15.41 -14.10
N MET A 373 -40.73 -15.57 -14.87
CA MET A 373 -40.34 -14.59 -15.88
C MET A 373 -41.10 -14.86 -17.18
N PRO A 374 -41.79 -13.87 -17.77
CA PRO A 374 -42.42 -14.03 -19.07
C PRO A 374 -41.36 -14.14 -20.18
N GLU A 375 -41.54 -15.13 -21.06
CA GLU A 375 -40.77 -15.29 -22.30
C GLU A 375 -40.91 -14.03 -23.18
N LEU A 376 -39.78 -13.40 -23.50
CA LEU A 376 -39.70 -12.33 -24.50
C LEU A 376 -39.49 -12.95 -25.89
N ASP A 377 -40.51 -12.80 -26.74
CA ASP A 377 -40.49 -13.17 -28.17
C ASP A 377 -39.57 -12.21 -28.95
N TYR A 378 -38.49 -12.76 -29.50
CA TYR A 378 -37.54 -12.07 -30.37
C TYR A 378 -37.96 -12.27 -31.83
N ASN A 379 -39.02 -11.59 -32.26
CA ASN A 379 -39.32 -11.39 -33.68
C ASN A 379 -40.05 -10.05 -33.86
N ASP A 380 -39.28 -8.98 -33.91
CA ASP A 380 -39.53 -7.79 -34.73
C ASP A 380 -38.53 -6.73 -34.31
N LEU A 381 -37.60 -6.38 -35.19
CA LEU A 381 -37.02 -5.04 -35.34
C LEU A 381 -36.05 -5.07 -36.52
N ASP A 382 -36.58 -4.69 -37.69
CA ASP A 382 -35.83 -4.27 -38.88
C ASP A 382 -34.88 -3.12 -38.53
N TRP A 383 -33.57 -3.30 -38.76
CA TRP A 383 -32.60 -2.28 -39.21
C TRP A 383 -31.47 -2.92 -40.01
#